data_AF-A0A8H5QU42-F1
#
_entry.id   AF-A0A8H5QU42-F1
#
_cell.length_a   1.000
_cell.length_b   1.000
_cell.length_c   1.000
_cell.angle_alpha   90.00
_cell.angle_beta   90.00
_cell.angle_gamma   90.00
#
_symmetry.space_group_name_H-M   'P 1'
#
loop_
_entity.id
_entity.type
_entity.pdbx_description
1 polymer ?
#
loop_
_entity_poly.entity_id
_entity_poly.type
_entity_poly.pdbx_seq_one_letter_code
_entity_poly.pdbx_strand_id
1 'polypeptide(L)'
;MASRCFQALRLRSKATLQSWARPYHSAVARFTTIDPRGMPISCDTGIMIGEPDENFVYIEPDVGNAIRSAIVHQLGTGALNHSETLSLQFNHDSKHFAYRSLPFPRIDIHQNLGQPESKISSATLWLSGNWHAITLDGTPDEAFEKASRESASELKGALERLKHS
;
A
#
# COMPACT_ATOMS: atom_id res chain seq x y z
N MET A 1 54.38 -23.81 3.93
CA MET A 1 54.35 -23.28 2.55
C MET A 1 53.48 -24.19 1.68
N ALA A 2 52.60 -23.56 0.88
CA ALA A 2 51.78 -24.09 -0.21
C ALA A 2 50.82 -25.27 0.11
N SER A 3 49.56 -24.94 0.46
CA SER A 3 48.43 -25.86 0.26
C SER A 3 47.67 -25.45 -1.00
N ARG A 4 47.39 -26.45 -1.83
CA ARG A 4 46.82 -26.36 -3.17
C ARG A 4 45.38 -25.84 -3.10
N CYS A 5 45.12 -24.67 -3.70
CA CYS A 5 43.75 -24.23 -3.96
C CYS A 5 43.15 -25.10 -5.08
N PHE A 6 42.17 -25.92 -4.71
CA PHE A 6 41.38 -26.71 -5.64
C PHE A 6 40.48 -25.82 -6.49
N GLN A 7 40.30 -26.26 -7.74
CA GLN A 7 39.65 -25.58 -8.84
C GLN A 7 38.22 -25.12 -8.55
N ALA A 8 37.87 -23.98 -9.14
CA ALA A 8 36.54 -23.41 -9.13
C ALA A 8 35.49 -24.44 -9.57
N LEU A 9 34.56 -24.75 -8.67
CA LEU A 9 33.29 -25.35 -9.05
C LEU A 9 32.63 -24.39 -10.04
N ARG A 10 32.46 -24.85 -11.28
CA ARG A 10 31.64 -24.15 -12.27
C ARG A 10 30.28 -23.92 -11.65
N LEU A 11 29.99 -22.67 -11.26
CA LEU A 11 28.64 -22.26 -10.95
C LEU A 11 27.81 -22.54 -12.20
N ARG A 12 26.88 -23.49 -12.06
CA ARG A 12 25.76 -23.68 -12.98
C ARG A 12 25.21 -22.29 -13.31
N SER A 13 25.10 -22.04 -14.62
CA SER A 13 24.30 -21.01 -15.26
C SER A 13 23.56 -20.10 -14.29
N LYS A 14 23.91 -18.79 -14.29
CA LYS A 14 23.04 -17.72 -13.79
C LYS A 14 21.65 -17.98 -14.37
N ALA A 15 20.75 -18.53 -13.56
CA ALA A 15 19.36 -18.20 -13.73
C ALA A 15 19.34 -16.69 -13.58
N THR A 16 19.09 -15.98 -14.67
CA THR A 16 18.47 -14.67 -14.57
C THR A 16 17.21 -14.89 -13.77
N LEU A 17 17.29 -14.72 -12.45
CA LEU A 17 16.18 -14.17 -11.70
C LEU A 17 15.89 -12.86 -12.42
N GLN A 18 14.99 -12.91 -13.41
CA GLN A 18 14.27 -11.72 -13.81
C GLN A 18 13.80 -11.14 -12.50
N SER A 19 14.24 -9.91 -12.22
CA SER A 19 13.76 -9.16 -11.09
C SER A 19 12.23 -9.14 -11.19
N TRP A 20 11.54 -10.02 -10.48
CA TRP A 20 10.10 -9.96 -10.23
C TRP A 20 9.78 -8.82 -9.23
N ALA A 21 10.64 -7.80 -9.17
CA ALA A 21 10.32 -6.57 -8.48
C ALA A 21 9.35 -5.79 -9.38
N ARG A 22 8.16 -5.52 -8.86
CA ARG A 22 7.24 -4.55 -9.45
C ARG A 22 7.99 -3.22 -9.57
N PRO A 23 8.06 -2.61 -10.76
CA PRO A 23 8.65 -1.29 -10.87
C PRO A 23 7.81 -0.33 -10.02
N TYR A 24 8.47 0.45 -9.19
CA TYR A 24 7.85 1.58 -8.54
C TYR A 24 8.88 2.70 -8.49
N HIS A 25 8.40 3.92 -8.37
CA HIS A 25 9.24 5.08 -8.18
C HIS A 25 8.72 5.92 -7.02
N SER A 26 9.63 6.67 -6.40
CA SER A 26 9.26 7.63 -5.37
C SER A 26 8.55 8.82 -6.01
N ALA A 27 7.45 9.24 -5.40
CA ALA A 27 6.73 10.44 -5.77
C ALA A 27 6.26 11.19 -4.52
N VAL A 28 5.67 12.36 -4.72
CA VAL A 28 5.05 13.16 -3.66
C VAL A 28 3.54 13.16 -3.87
N ALA A 29 2.80 12.96 -2.78
CA ALA A 29 1.36 13.12 -2.72
C ALA A 29 1.00 14.21 -1.72
N ARG A 30 -0.19 14.79 -1.87
CA ARG A 30 -0.73 15.76 -0.91
C ARG A 30 -1.78 15.08 -0.04
N PHE A 31 -1.45 14.88 1.23
CA PHE A 31 -2.38 14.36 2.22
C PHE A 31 -3.15 15.53 2.84
N THR A 32 -4.48 15.43 2.89
CA THR A 32 -5.34 16.42 3.55
C THR A 32 -6.25 15.75 4.57
N THR A 33 -6.23 16.25 5.81
CA THR A 33 -7.05 15.76 6.92
C THR A 33 -7.76 16.94 7.60
N ILE A 34 -8.56 16.65 8.63
CA ILE A 34 -9.29 17.66 9.42
C ILE A 34 -8.56 17.87 10.76
N ASP A 35 -8.32 19.13 11.12
CA ASP A 35 -7.78 19.49 12.44
C ASP A 35 -8.85 19.39 13.56
N PRO A 36 -8.46 19.53 14.85
CA PRO A 36 -9.43 19.50 15.95
C PRO A 36 -10.51 20.60 15.90
N ARG A 37 -10.36 21.63 15.07
CA ARG A 37 -11.33 22.71 14.88
C ARG A 37 -12.28 22.45 13.71
N GLY A 38 -12.13 21.32 13.01
CA GLY A 38 -12.94 21.00 11.83
C GLY A 38 -12.39 21.57 10.53
N MET A 39 -11.18 22.14 10.52
CA MET A 39 -10.60 22.78 9.34
C MET A 39 -9.69 21.84 8.55
N PRO A 40 -9.75 21.84 7.21
CA PRO A 40 -8.82 21.05 6.39
C PRO A 40 -7.38 21.55 6.54
N ILE A 41 -6.47 20.64 6.82
CA ILE A 41 -5.02 20.87 6.85
C ILE A 41 -4.34 19.91 5.87
N SER A 42 -3.35 20.40 5.14
CA SER A 42 -2.62 19.62 4.14
C SER A 42 -1.13 19.56 4.46
N CYS A 43 -0.52 18.42 4.14
CA CYS A 43 0.93 18.25 4.09
C CYS A 43 1.33 17.41 2.87
N ASP A 44 2.55 17.62 2.41
CA ASP A 44 3.15 16.76 1.40
C ASP A 44 3.71 15.50 2.08
N THR A 45 3.50 14.35 1.47
CA THR A 45 3.99 13.05 1.94
C THR A 45 4.68 12.30 0.81
N GLY A 46 5.76 11.59 1.16
CA GLY A 46 6.39 10.65 0.24
C GLY A 46 5.48 9.45 -0.02
N ILE A 47 5.46 8.99 -1.27
CA ILE A 47 4.77 7.77 -1.69
C ILE A 47 5.71 6.96 -2.59
N MET A 48 5.44 5.66 -2.71
CA MET A 48 5.95 4.85 -3.81
C MET A 48 4.78 4.48 -4.70
N ILE A 49 4.90 4.71 -6.00
CA ILE A 49 3.80 4.51 -6.95
C ILE A 49 4.31 3.74 -8.15
N GLY A 50 3.43 2.92 -8.71
CA GLY A 50 3.67 2.21 -9.95
C GLY A 50 3.69 3.13 -11.17
N GLU A 51 3.88 2.53 -12.33
CA GLU A 51 3.68 3.21 -13.61
C GLU A 51 2.21 3.66 -13.80
N PRO A 52 1.91 4.60 -14.69
CA PRO A 52 0.55 5.15 -14.84
C PRO A 52 -0.57 4.14 -15.13
N ASP A 53 -0.24 2.96 -15.69
CA ASP A 53 -1.17 1.86 -15.97
C ASP A 53 -1.28 0.84 -14.83
N GLU A 54 -0.45 0.96 -13.78
CA GLU A 54 -0.55 0.17 -12.56
C GLU A 54 -1.58 0.74 -11.59
N ASN A 55 -2.04 -0.08 -10.64
CA ASN A 55 -3.23 0.19 -9.83
C ASN A 55 -2.93 0.26 -8.35
N PHE A 56 -1.72 0.66 -7.96
CA PHE A 56 -1.30 0.69 -6.57
C PHE A 56 -0.48 1.93 -6.18
N VAL A 57 -0.55 2.27 -4.90
CA VAL A 57 0.27 3.29 -4.23
C VAL A 57 0.68 2.75 -2.86
N TYR A 58 1.93 2.90 -2.47
CA TYR A 58 2.39 2.68 -1.11
C TYR A 58 2.57 4.00 -0.39
N ILE A 59 2.09 4.05 0.86
CA ILE A 59 2.15 5.22 1.73
C ILE A 59 2.76 4.84 3.08
N GLU A 60 3.33 5.83 3.77
CA GLU A 60 3.86 5.61 5.11
C GLU A 60 2.75 5.14 6.07
N PRO A 61 3.05 4.20 7.00
CA PRO A 61 2.07 3.71 7.96
C PRO A 61 1.35 4.81 8.73
N ASP A 62 2.06 5.88 9.10
CA ASP A 62 1.50 7.02 9.83
C ASP A 62 0.39 7.72 9.04
N VAL A 63 0.54 7.86 7.73
CA VAL A 63 -0.50 8.43 6.85
C VAL A 63 -1.71 7.51 6.78
N GLY A 64 -1.51 6.21 6.58
CA GLY A 64 -2.62 5.26 6.53
C GLY A 64 -3.38 5.14 7.86
N ASN A 65 -2.66 5.19 8.99
CA ASN A 65 -3.24 5.23 10.32
C ASN A 65 -3.99 6.53 10.59
N ALA A 66 -3.45 7.68 10.13
CA ALA A 66 -4.13 8.96 10.22
C ALA A 66 -5.44 8.96 9.41
N ILE A 67 -5.46 8.35 8.23
CA ILE A 67 -6.70 8.17 7.43
C ILE A 67 -7.75 7.40 8.23
N ARG A 68 -7.38 6.22 8.75
CA ARG A 68 -8.29 5.40 9.57
C ARG A 68 -8.82 6.20 10.77
N SER A 69 -7.93 6.86 11.51
CA SER A 69 -8.29 7.63 12.70
C SER A 69 -9.30 8.74 12.37
N ALA A 70 -9.05 9.52 11.32
CA ALA A 70 -9.93 10.60 10.92
C ALA A 70 -11.30 10.12 10.41
N ILE A 71 -11.38 8.93 9.79
CA ILE A 71 -12.66 8.33 9.39
C ILE A 71 -13.43 7.83 10.61
N VAL A 72 -12.77 7.13 11.54
CA VAL A 72 -13.40 6.70 12.81
C VAL A 72 -13.92 7.90 13.59
N HIS A 73 -13.14 8.99 13.65
CA HIS A 73 -13.54 10.20 14.36
C HIS A 73 -14.80 10.84 13.74
N GLN A 74 -14.92 10.85 12.42
CA GLN A 74 -16.06 11.47 11.73
C GLN A 74 -17.32 10.59 11.71
N LEU A 75 -17.18 9.27 11.64
CA LEU A 75 -18.31 8.33 11.55
C LEU A 75 -18.70 7.71 12.91
N GLY A 76 -17.88 7.88 13.93
CA GLY A 76 -18.05 7.27 15.25
C GLY A 76 -17.35 5.92 15.39
N THR A 77 -17.19 5.47 16.64
CA THR A 77 -16.39 4.30 17.05
C THR A 77 -16.87 2.95 16.48
N GLY A 78 -18.10 2.87 15.96
CA GLY A 78 -18.65 1.66 15.33
C GLY A 78 -18.37 1.53 13.83
N ALA A 79 -17.74 2.53 13.20
CA ALA A 79 -17.65 2.60 11.75
C ALA A 79 -16.60 1.66 11.14
N LEU A 80 -15.54 1.35 11.88
CA LEU A 80 -14.45 0.49 11.41
C LEU A 80 -14.06 -0.47 12.52
N ASN A 81 -14.29 -1.78 12.29
CA ASN A 81 -13.79 -2.84 13.16
C ASN A 81 -12.25 -2.78 13.27
N HIS A 82 -11.65 -3.70 14.03
CA HIS A 82 -10.20 -3.97 13.99
C HIS A 82 -9.68 -4.50 12.63
N SER A 83 -10.39 -4.20 11.53
CA SER A 83 -10.01 -4.53 10.17
C SER A 83 -8.64 -3.96 9.84
N GLU A 84 -7.81 -4.79 9.20
CA GLU A 84 -6.54 -4.40 8.59
C GLU A 84 -6.74 -3.79 7.21
N THR A 85 -7.99 -3.66 6.75
CA THR A 85 -8.34 -3.02 5.47
C THR A 85 -9.41 -1.96 5.65
N LEU A 86 -9.39 -0.98 4.76
CA LEU A 86 -10.36 0.11 4.70
C LEU A 86 -10.77 0.36 3.24
N SER A 87 -12.08 0.33 2.98
CA SER A 87 -12.62 0.69 1.66
C SER A 87 -12.50 2.19 1.41
N LEU A 88 -11.95 2.54 0.26
CA LEU A 88 -11.79 3.87 -0.29
C LEU A 88 -12.40 3.94 -1.69
N GLN A 89 -12.36 5.12 -2.27
CA GLN A 89 -12.65 5.38 -3.67
C GLN A 89 -11.54 6.22 -4.27
N PHE A 90 -11.20 5.94 -5.52
CA PHE A 90 -10.30 6.75 -6.31
C PHE A 90 -11.08 7.55 -7.35
N ASN A 91 -10.97 8.88 -7.28
CA ASN A 91 -11.57 9.78 -8.25
C ASN A 91 -10.56 10.07 -9.37
N HIS A 92 -10.86 9.65 -10.60
CA HIS A 92 -9.95 9.80 -11.74
C HIS A 92 -9.85 11.24 -12.25
N ASP A 93 -10.92 12.05 -12.14
CA ASP A 93 -10.94 13.45 -12.61
C ASP A 93 -10.00 14.33 -11.77
N SER A 94 -9.95 14.08 -10.46
CA SER A 94 -9.18 14.87 -9.49
C SER A 94 -8.02 14.10 -8.83
N LYS A 95 -7.80 12.84 -9.25
CA LYS A 95 -6.69 11.97 -8.87
C LYS A 95 -6.48 11.87 -7.36
N HIS A 96 -7.54 11.53 -6.63
CA HIS A 96 -7.44 11.39 -5.18
C HIS A 96 -8.16 10.17 -4.65
N PHE A 97 -7.63 9.64 -3.55
CA PHE A 97 -8.27 8.64 -2.72
C PHE A 97 -9.02 9.29 -1.58
N ALA A 98 -10.28 8.89 -1.36
CA ALA A 98 -11.08 9.33 -0.21
C ALA A 98 -12.07 8.24 0.22
N TYR A 99 -12.64 8.41 1.41
CA TYR A 99 -13.75 7.58 1.88
C TYR A 99 -15.06 8.03 1.21
N ARG A 100 -15.91 7.08 0.76
CA ARG A 100 -17.08 7.35 -0.10
C ARG A 100 -17.97 8.51 0.36
N SER A 101 -18.22 8.63 1.66
CA SER A 101 -19.14 9.61 2.23
C SER A 101 -18.47 10.83 2.87
N LEU A 102 -17.14 10.94 2.78
CA LEU A 102 -16.38 11.99 3.46
C LEU A 102 -15.46 12.72 2.47
N PRO A 103 -15.42 14.06 2.50
CA PRO A 103 -14.49 14.83 1.66
C PRO A 103 -13.04 14.73 2.15
N PHE A 104 -12.85 14.43 3.44
CA PHE A 104 -11.56 14.25 4.11
C PHE A 104 -11.66 13.11 5.13
N PRO A 105 -10.55 12.43 5.46
CA PRO A 105 -9.21 12.59 4.91
C PRO A 105 -9.13 12.14 3.44
N ARG A 106 -8.18 12.71 2.69
CA ARG A 106 -7.92 12.30 1.31
C ARG A 106 -6.44 12.40 0.95
N ILE A 107 -6.01 11.63 -0.05
CA ILE A 107 -4.66 11.69 -0.64
C ILE A 107 -4.79 12.04 -2.11
N ASP A 108 -4.27 13.19 -2.51
CA ASP A 108 -4.18 13.63 -3.90
C ASP A 108 -2.82 13.17 -4.49
N ILE A 109 -2.83 12.54 -5.67
CA ILE A 109 -1.65 12.11 -6.42
C ILE A 109 -1.58 12.81 -7.79
N HIS A 110 -0.41 12.80 -8.43
CA HIS A 110 -0.19 13.58 -9.67
C HIS A 110 -0.56 12.81 -10.94
N GLN A 111 -0.56 11.48 -10.89
CA GLN A 111 -0.91 10.61 -12.02
C GLN A 111 -2.26 9.94 -11.83
N ASN A 112 -2.83 9.48 -12.93
CA ASN A 112 -3.96 8.57 -12.89
C ASN A 112 -3.46 7.15 -12.59
N LEU A 113 -4.37 6.26 -12.19
CA LEU A 113 -4.10 4.85 -11.97
C LEU A 113 -4.96 4.00 -12.89
N GLY A 114 -4.35 2.97 -13.45
CA GLY A 114 -5.01 2.02 -14.34
C GLY A 114 -5.64 2.67 -15.57
N GLN A 115 -6.51 1.88 -16.21
CA GLN A 115 -7.36 2.35 -17.31
C GLN A 115 -8.80 2.44 -16.82
N PRO A 116 -9.31 3.66 -16.52
CA PRO A 116 -10.63 3.80 -15.93
C PRO A 116 -11.74 3.48 -16.92
N GLU A 117 -12.67 2.61 -16.51
CA GLU A 117 -13.97 2.43 -17.18
C GLU A 117 -15.01 3.44 -16.68
N SER A 118 -14.76 4.08 -15.54
CA SER A 118 -15.65 5.06 -14.93
C SER A 118 -14.86 6.17 -14.22
N LYS A 119 -15.54 7.26 -13.85
CA LYS A 119 -14.91 8.38 -13.12
C LYS A 119 -14.43 8.02 -11.72
N ILE A 120 -15.01 7.00 -11.10
CA ILE A 120 -14.71 6.58 -9.74
C ILE A 120 -14.41 5.08 -9.74
N SER A 121 -13.24 4.70 -9.25
CA SER A 121 -12.93 3.29 -8.99
C SER A 121 -13.02 3.01 -7.49
N SER A 122 -13.46 1.81 -7.13
CA SER A 122 -13.34 1.33 -5.76
C SER A 122 -11.87 1.03 -5.45
N ALA A 123 -11.45 1.26 -4.21
CA ALA A 123 -10.09 1.02 -3.79
C ALA A 123 -10.05 0.49 -2.36
N THR A 124 -8.96 -0.17 -2.01
CA THR A 124 -8.72 -0.72 -0.67
C THR A 124 -7.41 -0.20 -0.11
N LEU A 125 -7.44 0.39 1.08
CA LEU A 125 -6.26 0.69 1.90
C LEU A 125 -5.95 -0.50 2.80
N TRP A 126 -4.75 -1.04 2.67
CA TRP A 126 -4.17 -2.13 3.45
C TRP A 126 -3.29 -1.54 4.55
N LEU A 127 -3.64 -1.79 5.80
CA LEU A 127 -3.07 -1.16 7.01
C LEU A 127 -2.04 -2.04 7.74
N SER A 128 -1.53 -3.09 7.10
CA SER A 128 -0.52 -3.98 7.66
C SER A 128 0.84 -3.81 6.96
N GLY A 129 1.88 -4.46 7.48
CA GLY A 129 3.25 -4.45 6.95
C GLY A 129 4.02 -3.14 7.15
N ASN A 130 5.21 -3.04 6.54
CA ASN A 130 6.12 -1.90 6.73
C ASN A 130 5.68 -0.64 5.97
N TRP A 131 4.96 -0.84 4.87
CA TRP A 131 4.30 0.19 4.09
C TRP A 131 2.84 -0.18 3.94
N HIS A 132 1.97 0.79 4.11
CA HIS A 132 0.55 0.62 3.82
C HIS A 132 0.37 0.72 2.30
N ALA A 133 -0.54 -0.07 1.75
CA ALA A 133 -0.81 -0.07 0.32
C ALA A 133 -2.22 0.47 0.06
N ILE A 134 -2.43 1.14 -1.06
CA ILE A 134 -3.74 1.44 -1.61
C ILE A 134 -3.79 0.80 -2.99
N THR A 135 -4.77 -0.05 -3.26
CA THR A 135 -4.97 -0.70 -4.56
C THR A 135 -6.34 -0.38 -5.12
N LEU A 136 -6.50 -0.26 -6.43
CA LEU A 136 -7.84 -0.29 -7.04
C LEU A 136 -8.39 -1.71 -6.98
N ASP A 137 -9.67 -1.84 -6.65
CA ASP A 137 -10.33 -3.14 -6.50
C ASP A 137 -10.57 -3.80 -7.87
N GLY A 138 -10.60 -5.12 -7.91
CA GLY A 138 -10.77 -5.92 -9.13
C GLY A 138 -9.51 -6.04 -9.98
N THR A 139 -8.35 -5.61 -9.46
CA THR A 139 -7.10 -5.58 -10.21
C THR A 139 -6.12 -6.67 -9.78
N PRO A 140 -5.14 -7.05 -10.62
CA PRO A 140 -4.05 -7.93 -10.22
C PRO A 140 -3.23 -7.40 -9.02
N ASP A 141 -3.25 -6.09 -8.80
CA ASP A 141 -2.56 -5.44 -7.69
C ASP A 141 -3.26 -5.67 -6.35
N GLU A 142 -4.60 -5.61 -6.33
CA GLU A 142 -5.40 -6.00 -5.17
C GLU A 142 -5.16 -7.48 -4.82
N ALA A 143 -5.21 -8.38 -5.82
CA ALA A 143 -5.00 -9.81 -5.61
C ALA A 143 -3.60 -10.12 -5.04
N PHE A 144 -2.59 -9.40 -5.52
CA PHE A 144 -1.23 -9.52 -5.00
C PHE A 144 -1.10 -9.03 -3.57
N GLU A 145 -1.61 -7.83 -3.25
CA GLU A 145 -1.53 -7.31 -1.89
C GLU A 145 -2.24 -8.23 -0.90
N LYS A 146 -3.43 -8.73 -1.25
CA LYS A 146 -4.16 -9.70 -0.45
C LYS A 146 -3.31 -10.94 -0.14
N ALA A 147 -2.78 -11.60 -1.17
CA ALA A 147 -1.96 -12.80 -1.01
C ALA A 147 -0.67 -12.53 -0.20
N SER A 148 -0.06 -11.35 -0.42
CA SER A 148 1.12 -10.91 0.31
C SER A 148 0.83 -10.72 1.81
N ARG A 149 -0.29 -10.07 2.16
CA ARG A 149 -0.66 -9.84 3.57
C ARG A 149 -1.06 -11.13 4.28
N GLU A 150 -1.81 -12.00 3.61
CA GLU A 150 -2.19 -13.32 4.13
C GLU A 150 -0.94 -14.17 4.42
N SER A 151 -0.01 -14.25 3.46
CA SER A 151 1.25 -14.99 3.62
C SER A 151 2.09 -14.45 4.79
N ALA A 152 2.17 -13.13 4.95
CA ALA A 152 2.91 -12.51 6.04
C ALA A 152 2.31 -12.85 7.41
N SER A 153 0.97 -12.89 7.51
CA SER A 153 0.26 -13.26 8.73
C SER A 153 0.52 -14.73 9.11
N GLU A 154 0.47 -15.65 8.14
CA GLU A 154 0.77 -17.06 8.34
C GLU A 154 2.21 -17.29 8.80
N LEU A 155 3.17 -16.65 8.14
CA LEU A 155 4.59 -16.73 8.48
C LEU A 155 4.87 -16.20 9.89
N LYS A 156 4.23 -15.08 10.27
CA LYS A 156 4.31 -14.55 11.64
C LYS A 156 3.81 -15.58 12.65
N GLY A 157 2.66 -16.20 12.39
CA GLY A 157 2.12 -17.25 13.27
C GLY A 157 3.03 -18.47 13.39
N ALA A 158 3.64 -18.91 12.29
CA ALA A 158 4.61 -20.00 12.30
C ALA A 158 5.88 -19.66 13.09
N LEU A 159 6.40 -18.43 12.92
CA LEU A 159 7.58 -17.96 13.64
C LEU A 159 7.36 -17.92 15.15
N GLU A 160 6.19 -17.46 15.62
CA GLU A 160 5.89 -17.46 17.07
C GLU A 160 5.84 -18.87 17.66
N ARG A 161 5.34 -19.87 16.91
CA ARG A 161 5.36 -21.28 17.35
C ARG A 161 6.78 -21.82 17.49
N LEU A 162 7.68 -21.43 16.58
CA LEU A 162 9.08 -21.85 16.59
C LEU A 162 9.87 -21.25 17.76
N LYS A 163 9.52 -20.05 18.26
CA LYS A 163 10.19 -19.45 19.43
C LYS A 163 9.95 -20.22 20.73
N HIS A 164 8.90 -21.04 20.77
CA HIS A 164 8.50 -21.83 21.93
C HIS A 164 8.71 -23.34 21.73
N SER A 165 9.44 -23.73 20.68
CA SER A 165 9.88 -25.11 20.42
C SER A 165 11.28 -25.35 20.97
#